data_AF-A0A920EZN0-F1
#
_entry.id   AF-A0A920EZN0-F1
#
_cell.length_a   1.000
_cell.length_b   1.000
_cell.length_c   1.000
_cell.angle_alpha   90.00
_cell.angle_beta   90.00
_cell.angle_gamma   90.00
#
_symmetry.space_group_name_H-M   'P 1'
#
loop_
_entity.id
_entity.type
_entity.pdbx_description
1 polymer ?
#
loop_
_entity_poly.entity_id
_entity_poly.type
_entity_poly.pdbx_seq_one_letter_code
_entity_poly.pdbx_strand_id
1 'polypeptide(L)' 'MKKFERAEFIMEHLEMIYPNTPIPLNHKSIFELLIAVLLSAQCTDERVNKVTPHLFKLAKKT' A
#
# COMPACT_ATOMS: atom_id res chain seq x y z
N MET A 1 16.38 -28.58 -4.76
CA MET A 1 15.19 -27.72 -4.68
C MET A 1 15.01 -26.97 -6.00
N LYS A 2 13.90 -27.18 -6.70
CA LYS A 2 13.51 -26.46 -7.92
C LYS A 2 13.11 -25.02 -7.56
N LYS A 3 13.05 -24.13 -8.56
CA LYS A 3 12.65 -22.71 -8.34
C LYS A 3 11.26 -22.60 -7.71
N PHE A 4 10.32 -23.45 -8.14
CA PHE A 4 8.95 -23.47 -7.64
C PHE A 4 8.88 -23.85 -6.15
N GLU A 5 9.51 -24.96 -5.77
CA GLU A 5 9.60 -25.42 -4.38
C GLU A 5 10.17 -24.33 -3.46
N ARG A 6 11.20 -23.59 -3.93
CA ARG A 6 11.78 -22.48 -3.17
C ARG A 6 10.82 -21.32 -2.97
N ALA A 7 10.01 -21.00 -3.97
CA ALA A 7 9.02 -19.93 -3.88
C ALA A 7 7.91 -20.28 -2.88
N GLU A 8 7.43 -21.54 -2.91
CA GLU A 8 6.43 -22.03 -1.95
C GLU A 8 6.96 -21.95 -0.51
N PHE A 9 8.17 -22.46 -0.25
CA PHE A 9 8.78 -22.38 1.09
C PHE A 9 8.91 -20.93 1.60
N ILE A 10 9.31 -20.00 0.72
CA ILE A 10 9.42 -18.58 1.09
C ILE A 10 8.03 -17.99 1.36
N MET A 11 7.03 -18.32 0.54
CA MET A 11 5.67 -17.83 0.72
C MET A 11 5.05 -18.30 2.04
N GLU A 12 5.14 -19.60 2.34
CA GLU A 12 4.68 -20.17 3.61
C GLU A 12 5.32 -19.47 4.82
N HIS A 13 6.62 -19.19 4.73
CA HIS A 13 7.33 -18.49 5.79
C HIS A 13 6.90 -17.02 5.92
N LEU A 14 6.69 -16.32 4.80
CA LEU A 14 6.19 -14.94 4.77
C LEU A 14 4.78 -14.83 5.35
N GLU A 15 3.89 -15.76 5.02
CA GLU A 15 2.52 -15.81 5.56
C GLU A 15 2.52 -16.06 7.07
N MET A 16 3.45 -16.87 7.57
CA MET A 16 3.62 -17.12 9.01
C MET A 16 4.08 -15.88 9.78
N ILE A 17 5.06 -15.13 9.24
CA ILE A 17 5.62 -13.95 9.93
C ILE A 17 4.83 -12.67 9.69
N TYR A 18 4.04 -12.60 8.61
CA TYR A 18 3.15 -11.48 8.27
C TYR A 18 1.69 -11.93 8.07
N PRO A 19 1.03 -12.46 9.12
CA PRO A 19 -0.31 -13.04 9.01
C PRO A 19 -1.40 -12.02 8.67
N ASN A 20 -1.15 -10.73 8.93
CA ASN A 20 -2.03 -9.63 8.55
C ASN A 20 -1.19 -8.54 7.87
N THR A 21 -1.48 -8.27 6.60
CA THR A 21 -0.82 -7.22 5.83
C THR A 21 -1.69 -5.96 5.84
N PRO A 22 -1.22 -4.84 6.41
CA PRO A 22 -1.98 -3.60 6.40
C PRO A 22 -2.05 -3.03 4.99
N ILE A 23 -3.11 -2.28 4.71
CA ILE A 23 -3.21 -1.46 3.50
C ILE A 23 -2.16 -0.33 3.62
N PRO A 24 -1.22 -0.20 2.66
CA PRO A 24 -0.07 0.70 2.81
C PRO A 24 -0.43 2.19 2.66
N LEU A 25 -1.46 2.52 1.88
CA LEU A 25 -1.86 3.88 1.57
C LEU A 25 -3.17 4.24 2.26
N ASN A 26 -3.15 5.29 3.09
CA ASN A 26 -4.31 5.79 3.81
C ASN A 26 -5.33 6.41 2.86
N HIS A 27 -6.56 5.88 2.88
CA HIS A 27 -7.65 6.35 2.04
C HIS A 27 -9.01 6.06 2.69
N LYS A 28 -10.03 6.81 2.31
CA LYS A 28 -11.43 6.62 2.73
C LYS A 28 -12.36 6.21 1.59
N SER A 29 -11.85 6.17 0.36
CA SER A 29 -12.59 5.75 -0.82
C SER A 29 -11.66 5.16 -1.87
N ILE A 30 -12.24 4.42 -2.82
CA ILE A 30 -11.52 3.88 -3.99
C ILE A 30 -10.88 5.02 -4.80
N PHE A 31 -11.53 6.18 -4.88
CA PHE A 31 -10.97 7.35 -5.57
C PHE A 31 -9.74 7.91 -4.84
N GLU A 32 -9.79 8.06 -3.51
CA GLU A 32 -8.61 8.47 -2.73
C GLU A 32 -7.46 7.47 -2.87
N LEU A 33 -7.75 6.16 -2.89
CA LEU A 33 -6.73 5.13 -3.12
C LEU A 33 -6.09 5.26 -4.51
N LEU A 34 -6.89 5.44 -5.56
CA LEU A 34 -6.38 5.63 -6.92
C LEU A 34 -5.39 6.81 -6.99
N ILE A 35 -5.76 7.95 -6.39
CA ILE A 35 -4.87 9.12 -6.37
C ILE A 35 -3.63 8.85 -5.52
N ALA A 36 -3.76 8.19 -4.37
CA ALA A 36 -2.61 7.83 -3.54
C ALA A 36 -1.63 6.88 -4.28
N VAL A 37 -2.14 5.91 -5.05
CA VAL A 37 -1.33 4.99 -5.87
C VAL A 37 -0.61 5.75 -7.00
N LEU A 38 -1.27 6.71 -7.64
CA LEU A 38 -0.61 7.55 -8.65
C LEU A 38 0.54 8.37 -8.04
N LEU A 39 0.36 8.88 -6.82
CA LEU A 39 1.38 9.64 -6.10
C LEU A 39 2.51 8.79 -5.53
N SER A 40 2.32 7.47 -5.36
CA SER A 40 3.36 6.58 -4.85
C SER A 40 4.40 6.18 -5.90
N ALA A 41 4.17 6.51 -7.18
CA ALA A 41 5.16 6.31 -8.23
C ALA A 41 6.50 6.97 -7.87
N GLN A 42 7.56 6.15 -7.76
CA GLN A 42 8.90 6.60 -7.35
C GLN A 42 8.92 7.36 -6.01
N CYS A 43 8.00 7.02 -5.10
CA CYS A 43 7.84 7.66 -3.80
C CYS A 43 7.56 6.60 -2.72
N THR A 44 7.82 6.92 -1.45
CA THR A 44 7.52 6.03 -0.33
C THR A 44 6.07 6.22 0.13
N ASP A 45 5.38 5.14 0.50
CA ASP A 45 4.03 5.20 1.08
C ASP A 45 3.94 6.14 2.28
N GLU A 46 4.98 6.19 3.12
CA GLU A 46 5.08 7.11 4.25
C GLU A 46 4.93 8.58 3.82
N ARG A 47 5.63 8.98 2.76
CA ARG A 47 5.57 10.35 2.22
C ARG A 47 4.23 10.65 1.58
N VAL A 48 3.64 9.69 0.86
CA VAL A 48 2.29 9.84 0.31
C VAL A 48 1.29 10.07 1.45
N ASN A 49 1.34 9.23 2.49
CA ASN A 49 0.46 9.30 3.67
C ASN A 49 0.62 10.59 4.48
N LYS A 50 1.80 11.25 4.43
CA LYS A 50 2.01 12.58 5.03
C LYS A 50 1.33 13.70 4.24
N VAL A 51 1.20 13.57 2.91
CA VAL A 51 0.76 14.65 2.02
C VAL A 51 -0.73 14.54 1.66
N THR A 52 -1.23 13.31 1.45
CA THR A 52 -2.60 13.06 1.00
C THR A 52 -3.70 13.60 1.94
N PRO A 53 -3.56 13.64 3.28
CA PRO A 53 -4.61 14.20 4.13
C PRO A 53 -4.88 15.68 3.85
N HIS A 54 -3.83 16.45 3.57
CA HIS A 54 -3.96 17.87 3.21
C HIS A 54 -4.54 18.04 1.82
N LEU A 55 -4.01 17.28 0.84
CA LEU A 55 -4.51 17.29 -0.54
C LEU A 55 -6.00 16.96 -0.62
N PHE A 56 -6.43 15.88 0.04
CA PHE A 56 -7.82 15.43 0.02
C PHE A 56 -8.74 16.41 0.75
N LYS A 57 -8.27 17.05 1.83
CA LYS A 57 -9.04 18.11 2.50
C LYS A 57 -9.29 19.31 1.58
N LEU A 58 -8.30 19.72 0.77
CA LEU A 58 -8.46 20.81 -0.20
C LEU A 58 -9.38 20.44 -1.36
N ALA A 59 -9.33 19.20 -1.83
CA ALA A 59 -10.14 18.72 -2.95
C ALA A 59 -11.59 18.40 -2.55
N LYS A 60 -11.88 18.22 -1.25
CA LYS A 60 -13.21 17.93 -0.75
C LYS A 60 -14.06 19.20 -0.80
N LYS A 61 -14.90 19.31 -1.84
CA LYS A 61 -15.96 20.32 -1.90
C LYS A 61 -16.92 20.12 -0.72
N THR A 62 -17.11 21.16 0.08
CA THR A 62 -18.27 21.30 0.97
C THR A 62 -19.57 21.27 0.18
#